data_AF-A0A972Y3E3-F1
#
_entry.id   AF-A0A972Y3E3-F1
#
_cell.length_a   1.000
_cell.length_b   1.000
_cell.length_c   1.000
_cell.angle_alpha   90.00
_cell.angle_beta   90.00
_cell.angle_gamma   90.00
#
_symmetry.space_group_name_H-M   'P 1'
#
loop_
_entity.id
_entity.type
_entity.pdbx_description
1 polymer ?
#
loop_
_entity_poly.entity_id
_entity_poly.type
_entity_poly.pdbx_seq_one_letter_code
_entity_poly.pdbx_strand_id
1 'polypeptide(L)'
;IQNDFPETYGIGQTGLAARATIERKAQAKQLKSYLIFFDKILATYFKHLSKVSELLSINGRLTKTYFTQAIKDIEGFEDLVDAAYDTNNDEVLTELLLEQFDNNIERRNLILDHLLSRFAERFGDYTFLMKALYGSATDEIVLSNKEAFLSDYIAISSERGCGFNYFMQGEHVNPANDAENLWDTDNISGFQKRVSRLLGIKNYNRRTLSSSFVEVYSLINSDSETVFRWRIRDEEDNIILSATEEYKTVSLASDELYLSVLQIVQTTIKEIENAYEQGFVEDQNIGNLQLGISPTGKYSFSVINKGEPPTSTDHIIAKQYKYYDTAFEVKEAMIAIINFMKFKFTEEGIFLVEHILLRPFPEQDPMTPFMPICTDNCEDDCGIDPYSYRVSIVLPGYTYRFSNPDFRNYAETIIREELPAHILPKICWVGYREGTLENMKEQQLQQFEDQRAAGITDLDNQIMDVQNSSLPQAEKDALIAALEAQKVALNQSIDNQIADFLDSIVDQNNDLVDFENAYKDYLVAKTCLENEQPEEIEELLSAMAKLNTIYPVGRLLDCNDESDELEGRIILGQTNIGTL
;
A
#
# COMPACT_ATOMS: atom_id res chain seq x y z
N ILE A 1 -30.64 37.83 -20.32
CA ILE A 1 -31.97 38.38 -19.92
C ILE A 1 -32.07 39.87 -20.23
N GLN A 2 -31.13 40.72 -19.77
CA GLN A 2 -31.25 42.18 -19.92
C GLN A 2 -31.44 42.67 -21.36
N ASN A 3 -30.79 42.01 -22.32
CA ASN A 3 -30.88 42.33 -23.75
C ASN A 3 -32.24 41.97 -24.39
N ASP A 4 -33.06 41.16 -23.71
CA ASP A 4 -34.39 40.76 -24.18
C ASP A 4 -35.52 41.66 -23.65
N PHE A 5 -35.21 42.59 -22.74
CA PHE A 5 -36.20 43.53 -22.21
C PHE A 5 -36.59 44.59 -23.26
N PRO A 6 -37.85 45.07 -23.26
CA PRO A 6 -38.26 46.14 -24.16
C PRO A 6 -37.38 47.39 -24.01
N GLU A 7 -37.10 48.07 -25.13
CA GLU A 7 -36.22 49.25 -25.18
C GLU A 7 -36.66 50.37 -24.22
N THR A 8 -37.94 50.45 -23.87
CA THR A 8 -38.49 51.43 -22.92
C THR A 8 -37.85 51.35 -21.53
N TYR A 9 -37.32 50.19 -21.14
CA TYR A 9 -36.58 50.02 -19.89
C TYR A 9 -35.15 50.60 -19.95
N GLY A 10 -34.57 50.75 -21.14
CA GLY A 10 -33.25 51.35 -21.34
C GLY A 10 -32.08 50.57 -20.73
N ILE A 11 -32.25 49.25 -20.58
CA ILE A 11 -31.26 48.35 -19.97
C ILE A 11 -30.55 47.41 -20.96
N GLY A 12 -31.09 47.26 -22.18
CA GLY A 12 -30.43 46.49 -23.24
C GLY A 12 -29.29 47.27 -23.91
N GLN A 13 -28.77 46.74 -25.02
CA GLN A 13 -27.61 47.30 -25.74
C GLN A 13 -27.79 48.74 -26.24
N THR A 14 -29.03 49.17 -26.50
CA THR A 14 -29.33 50.53 -26.98
C THR A 14 -29.20 51.58 -25.86
N GLY A 15 -29.27 51.16 -24.60
CA GLY A 15 -29.16 52.03 -23.43
C GLY A 15 -30.25 53.11 -23.32
N LEU A 16 -29.99 54.12 -22.49
CA LEU A 16 -30.83 55.31 -22.35
C LEU A 16 -30.25 56.47 -23.19
N ALA A 17 -31.11 57.33 -23.72
CA ALA A 17 -30.67 58.55 -24.39
C ALA A 17 -29.79 59.42 -23.47
N ALA A 18 -28.76 60.06 -24.03
CA ALA A 18 -27.78 60.86 -23.26
C ALA A 18 -28.43 61.94 -22.38
N ARG A 19 -29.54 62.53 -22.86
CA ARG A 19 -30.36 63.55 -22.18
C ARG A 19 -31.29 63.03 -21.08
N ALA A 20 -31.31 61.72 -20.80
CA ALA A 20 -32.14 61.16 -19.75
C ALA A 20 -31.77 61.75 -18.37
N THR A 21 -32.78 61.93 -17.51
CA THR A 21 -32.58 62.46 -16.15
C THR A 21 -31.67 61.55 -15.34
N ILE A 22 -30.98 62.12 -14.34
CA ILE A 22 -30.13 61.37 -13.41
C ILE A 22 -30.95 60.27 -12.72
N GLU A 23 -32.17 60.60 -12.30
CA GLU A 23 -33.11 59.63 -11.71
C GLU A 23 -33.39 58.45 -12.64
N ARG A 24 -33.66 58.70 -13.93
CA ARG A 24 -33.94 57.62 -14.88
C ARG A 24 -32.72 56.73 -15.12
N LYS A 25 -31.53 57.31 -15.18
CA LYS A 25 -30.27 56.55 -15.26
C LYS A 25 -30.04 55.69 -14.02
N ALA A 26 -30.33 56.22 -12.83
CA ALA A 26 -30.24 55.48 -11.57
C ALA A 26 -31.23 54.30 -11.52
N GLN A 27 -32.50 54.50 -11.92
CA GLN A 27 -33.50 53.43 -12.00
C GLN A 27 -33.08 52.31 -12.97
N ALA A 28 -32.53 52.67 -14.13
CA ALA A 28 -32.02 51.68 -15.08
C ALA A 28 -30.83 50.90 -14.50
N LYS A 29 -29.87 51.57 -13.85
CA LYS A 29 -28.75 50.90 -13.14
C LYS A 29 -29.27 49.95 -12.06
N GLN A 30 -30.23 50.35 -11.23
CA GLN A 30 -30.82 49.49 -10.21
C GLN A 30 -31.46 48.23 -10.81
N LEU A 31 -32.21 48.37 -11.92
CA LEU A 31 -32.81 47.23 -12.61
C LEU A 31 -31.74 46.32 -13.25
N LYS A 32 -30.69 46.89 -13.88
CA LYS A 32 -29.55 46.11 -14.39
C LYS A 32 -28.91 45.30 -13.25
N SER A 33 -28.59 45.94 -12.12
CA SER A 33 -28.02 45.26 -10.94
C SER A 33 -28.92 44.13 -10.42
N TYR A 34 -30.24 44.36 -10.35
CA TYR A 34 -31.18 43.31 -9.95
C TYR A 34 -31.17 42.11 -10.92
N LEU A 35 -31.13 42.37 -12.23
CA LEU A 35 -31.15 41.33 -13.26
C LEU A 35 -29.82 40.57 -13.39
N ILE A 36 -28.69 41.20 -13.06
CA ILE A 36 -27.36 40.55 -13.05
C ILE A 36 -27.37 39.29 -12.19
N PHE A 37 -28.07 39.30 -11.05
CA PHE A 37 -28.20 38.12 -10.19
C PHE A 37 -28.79 36.91 -10.95
N PHE A 38 -29.84 37.12 -11.72
CA PHE A 38 -30.49 36.07 -12.51
C PHE A 38 -29.66 35.66 -13.73
N ASP A 39 -29.06 36.64 -14.42
CA ASP A 39 -28.11 36.36 -15.52
C ASP A 39 -26.94 35.50 -14.99
N LYS A 40 -26.45 35.74 -13.76
CA LYS A 40 -25.38 34.94 -13.16
C LYS A 40 -25.82 33.52 -12.82
N ILE A 41 -27.03 33.34 -12.28
CA ILE A 41 -27.59 31.99 -12.02
C ILE A 41 -27.63 31.19 -13.33
N LEU A 42 -28.13 31.78 -14.41
CA LEU A 42 -28.19 31.11 -15.72
C LEU A 42 -26.81 30.85 -16.29
N ALA A 43 -25.89 31.81 -16.20
CA ALA A 43 -24.51 31.65 -16.65
C ALA A 43 -23.82 30.47 -15.93
N THR A 44 -23.95 30.39 -14.60
CA THR A 44 -23.47 29.26 -13.80
C THR A 44 -24.11 27.95 -14.24
N TYR A 45 -25.44 27.92 -14.40
CA TYR A 45 -26.17 26.73 -14.87
C TYR A 45 -25.67 26.24 -16.23
N PHE A 46 -25.56 27.12 -17.22
CA PHE A 46 -25.10 26.73 -18.56
C PHE A 46 -23.64 26.29 -18.58
N LYS A 47 -22.77 26.94 -17.80
CA LYS A 47 -21.39 26.49 -17.66
C LYS A 47 -21.32 25.10 -17.05
N HIS A 48 -22.07 24.86 -15.99
CA HIS A 48 -22.20 23.53 -15.39
C HIS A 48 -22.70 22.49 -16.40
N LEU A 49 -23.75 22.81 -17.16
CA LEU A 49 -24.31 21.92 -18.18
C LEU A 49 -23.26 21.56 -19.24
N SER A 50 -22.42 22.53 -19.64
CA SER A 50 -21.33 22.29 -20.59
C SER A 50 -20.25 21.34 -20.07
N LYS A 51 -20.13 21.18 -18.74
CA LYS A 51 -19.15 20.34 -18.05
C LYS A 51 -19.68 18.96 -17.65
N VAL A 52 -20.94 18.62 -17.95
CA VAL A 52 -21.55 17.35 -17.55
C VAL A 52 -20.79 16.13 -18.10
N SER A 53 -20.34 16.18 -19.35
CA SER A 53 -19.57 15.07 -19.95
C SER A 53 -18.23 14.85 -19.25
N GLU A 54 -17.57 15.94 -18.83
CA GLU A 54 -16.30 15.88 -18.12
C GLU A 54 -16.52 15.41 -16.66
N LEU A 55 -17.57 15.90 -16.00
CA LEU A 55 -17.93 15.50 -14.63
C LEU A 55 -18.29 14.01 -14.53
N LEU A 56 -19.03 13.48 -15.51
CA LEU A 56 -19.45 12.08 -15.57
C LEU A 56 -18.41 11.17 -16.25
N SER A 57 -17.25 11.70 -16.63
CA SER A 57 -16.14 10.91 -17.15
C SER A 57 -15.51 10.06 -16.04
N ILE A 58 -15.01 8.87 -16.38
CA ILE A 58 -14.25 8.02 -15.46
C ILE A 58 -12.87 8.62 -15.18
N ASN A 59 -12.19 9.12 -16.23
CA ASN A 59 -10.86 9.72 -16.14
C ASN A 59 -10.95 11.24 -16.00
N GLY A 60 -11.71 11.70 -15.01
CA GLY A 60 -11.93 13.12 -14.78
C GLY A 60 -10.64 13.80 -14.31
N ARG A 61 -10.00 14.61 -15.17
CA ARG A 61 -8.85 15.44 -14.81
C ARG A 61 -9.24 16.72 -14.05
N LEU A 62 -10.53 16.87 -13.75
CA LEU A 62 -11.08 18.10 -13.19
C LEU A 62 -10.87 18.13 -11.68
N THR A 63 -10.04 19.07 -11.24
CA THR A 63 -9.84 19.41 -9.82
C THR A 63 -10.97 20.27 -9.25
N LYS A 64 -11.90 20.75 -10.08
CA LYS A 64 -13.12 21.47 -9.68
C LYS A 64 -14.37 20.71 -10.14
N THR A 65 -15.43 20.76 -9.36
CA THR A 65 -16.73 20.18 -9.71
C THR A 65 -17.84 21.20 -9.85
N TYR A 66 -17.60 22.43 -9.38
CA TYR A 66 -18.43 23.59 -9.63
C TYR A 66 -17.82 24.52 -10.67
N PHE A 67 -18.68 25.11 -11.50
CA PHE A 67 -18.24 25.92 -12.63
C PHE A 67 -19.16 27.12 -12.83
N THR A 68 -18.55 28.26 -13.14
CA THR A 68 -19.29 29.42 -13.62
C THR A 68 -18.58 30.07 -14.79
N GLN A 69 -19.28 30.97 -15.46
CA GLN A 69 -18.72 31.80 -16.51
C GLN A 69 -19.04 33.27 -16.27
N ALA A 70 -18.20 34.14 -16.80
CA ALA A 70 -18.46 35.57 -16.78
C ALA A 70 -19.71 35.92 -17.59
N ILE A 71 -20.51 36.87 -17.09
CA ILE A 71 -21.57 37.46 -17.89
C ILE A 71 -20.92 38.47 -18.84
N LYS A 72 -21.21 38.33 -20.12
CA LYS A 72 -20.68 39.19 -21.19
C LYS A 72 -21.82 40.01 -21.79
N ASP A 73 -21.46 41.00 -22.61
CA ASP A 73 -22.40 41.76 -23.43
C ASP A 73 -23.46 42.58 -22.67
N ILE A 74 -23.07 43.11 -21.50
CA ILE A 74 -23.85 44.09 -20.73
C ILE A 74 -23.14 45.44 -20.81
N GLU A 75 -23.84 46.45 -21.34
CA GLU A 75 -23.31 47.82 -21.41
C GLU A 75 -23.17 48.41 -19.99
N GLY A 76 -21.98 48.91 -19.67
CA GLY A 76 -21.66 49.48 -18.36
C GLY A 76 -21.57 48.45 -17.24
N PHE A 77 -21.27 47.19 -17.56
CA PHE A 77 -21.15 46.11 -16.58
C PHE A 77 -20.10 46.38 -15.50
N GLU A 78 -18.96 46.98 -15.87
CA GLU A 78 -17.87 47.35 -14.94
C GLU A 78 -18.33 48.29 -13.82
N ASP A 79 -19.37 49.10 -14.06
CA ASP A 79 -19.96 49.98 -13.02
C ASP A 79 -20.82 49.22 -12.01
N LEU A 80 -21.16 47.96 -12.28
CA LEU A 80 -22.18 47.18 -11.55
C LEU A 80 -21.59 46.04 -10.73
N VAL A 81 -20.33 45.68 -10.94
CA VAL A 81 -19.63 44.58 -10.25
C VAL A 81 -18.35 45.07 -9.58
N ASP A 82 -17.87 44.29 -8.63
CA ASP A 82 -16.57 44.56 -7.99
C ASP A 82 -15.42 44.42 -9.00
N ALA A 83 -14.34 45.17 -8.80
CA ALA A 83 -13.13 45.08 -9.62
C ALA A 83 -12.49 43.68 -9.59
N ALA A 84 -12.77 42.89 -8.55
CA ALA A 84 -12.36 41.48 -8.47
C ALA A 84 -13.11 40.55 -9.44
N TYR A 85 -14.21 40.98 -10.06
CA TYR A 85 -14.95 40.17 -11.02
C TYR A 85 -14.20 40.12 -12.37
N ASP A 86 -13.48 39.03 -12.62
CA ASP A 86 -12.80 38.81 -13.90
C ASP A 86 -13.81 38.42 -15.00
N THR A 87 -13.86 39.20 -16.08
CA THR A 87 -14.73 38.96 -17.24
C THR A 87 -14.06 38.14 -18.35
N ASN A 88 -12.73 37.99 -18.29
CA ASN A 88 -11.91 37.33 -19.29
C ASN A 88 -11.55 35.90 -18.90
N ASN A 89 -11.47 35.61 -17.59
CA ASN A 89 -11.08 34.31 -17.09
C ASN A 89 -12.16 33.64 -16.21
N ASP A 90 -12.88 32.68 -16.81
CA ASP A 90 -13.90 31.88 -16.13
C ASP A 90 -13.34 31.03 -14.96
N GLU A 91 -12.08 30.61 -15.01
CA GLU A 91 -11.47 29.75 -13.98
C GLU A 91 -11.19 30.52 -12.70
N VAL A 92 -10.60 31.72 -12.83
CA VAL A 92 -10.38 32.66 -11.71
C VAL A 92 -11.72 33.05 -11.10
N LEU A 93 -12.72 33.32 -11.95
CA LEU A 93 -14.06 33.65 -11.47
C LEU A 93 -14.75 32.47 -10.75
N THR A 94 -14.53 31.25 -11.22
CA THR A 94 -15.03 30.04 -10.57
C THR A 94 -14.39 29.85 -9.20
N GLU A 95 -13.08 30.09 -9.09
CA GLU A 95 -12.37 30.05 -7.82
C GLU A 95 -12.96 31.05 -6.82
N LEU A 96 -13.01 32.32 -7.24
CA LEU A 96 -13.50 33.41 -6.41
C LEU A 96 -14.92 33.17 -5.87
N LEU A 97 -15.81 32.60 -6.69
CA LEU A 97 -17.24 32.51 -6.35
C LEU A 97 -17.65 31.15 -5.77
N LEU A 98 -16.98 30.06 -6.17
CA LEU A 98 -17.49 28.70 -5.94
C LEU A 98 -16.51 27.79 -5.20
N GLU A 99 -15.23 28.15 -5.04
CA GLU A 99 -14.25 27.27 -4.38
C GLU A 99 -14.68 26.84 -2.98
N GLN A 100 -15.19 27.78 -2.18
CA GLN A 100 -15.65 27.50 -0.81
C GLN A 100 -16.80 26.47 -0.72
N PHE A 101 -17.49 26.22 -1.83
CA PHE A 101 -18.59 25.25 -1.93
C PHE A 101 -18.17 23.95 -2.62
N ASP A 102 -16.96 23.88 -3.16
CA ASP A 102 -16.48 22.79 -4.00
C ASP A 102 -15.62 21.80 -3.22
N ASN A 103 -16.28 20.93 -2.44
CA ASN A 103 -15.61 19.72 -1.96
C ASN A 103 -15.49 18.70 -3.11
N ASN A 104 -14.45 18.88 -3.94
CA ASN A 104 -14.27 18.07 -5.14
C ASN A 104 -14.22 16.58 -4.81
N ILE A 105 -13.42 16.17 -3.82
CA ILE A 105 -13.18 14.77 -3.50
C ILE A 105 -14.51 14.08 -3.14
N GLU A 106 -15.27 14.67 -2.22
CA GLU A 106 -16.55 14.12 -1.79
C GLU A 106 -17.54 14.02 -2.96
N ARG A 107 -17.68 15.09 -3.75
CA ARG A 107 -18.63 15.09 -4.87
C ARG A 107 -18.19 14.15 -5.99
N ARG A 108 -16.89 14.06 -6.26
CA ARG A 108 -16.33 13.12 -7.24
C ARG A 108 -16.58 11.68 -6.81
N ASN A 109 -16.42 11.39 -5.53
CA ASN A 109 -16.74 10.09 -4.95
C ASN A 109 -18.21 9.71 -5.17
N LEU A 110 -19.15 10.63 -4.92
CA LEU A 110 -20.59 10.43 -5.20
C LEU A 110 -20.88 10.16 -6.69
N ILE A 111 -20.16 10.83 -7.59
CA ILE A 111 -20.30 10.58 -9.04
C ILE A 111 -19.80 9.19 -9.39
N LEU A 112 -18.63 8.77 -8.90
CA LEU A 112 -18.10 7.43 -9.16
C LEU A 112 -19.00 6.34 -8.57
N ASP A 113 -19.56 6.55 -7.37
CA ASP A 113 -20.55 5.65 -6.78
C ASP A 113 -21.80 5.52 -7.65
N HIS A 114 -22.28 6.63 -8.22
CA HIS A 114 -23.37 6.59 -9.19
C HIS A 114 -22.99 5.75 -10.43
N LEU A 115 -21.78 5.92 -10.96
CA LEU A 115 -21.32 5.16 -12.13
C LEU A 115 -21.16 3.66 -11.82
N LEU A 116 -20.56 3.31 -10.69
CA LEU A 116 -20.41 1.93 -10.21
C LEU A 116 -21.77 1.26 -10.00
N SER A 117 -22.74 1.99 -9.44
CA SER A 117 -24.08 1.45 -9.16
C SER A 117 -24.84 1.01 -10.42
N ARG A 118 -24.52 1.57 -11.60
CA ARG A 118 -25.10 1.13 -12.88
C ARG A 118 -24.73 -0.30 -13.24
N PHE A 119 -23.61 -0.76 -12.70
CA PHE A 119 -23.10 -2.11 -12.87
C PHE A 119 -23.33 -3.00 -11.64
N ALA A 120 -24.11 -2.51 -10.67
CA ALA A 120 -24.35 -3.14 -9.38
C ALA A 120 -23.09 -3.41 -8.53
N GLU A 121 -22.00 -2.69 -8.80
CA GLU A 121 -20.74 -2.80 -8.07
C GLU A 121 -20.79 -1.93 -6.80
N ARG A 122 -20.12 -2.39 -5.73
CA ARG A 122 -20.14 -1.74 -4.41
C ARG A 122 -18.73 -1.72 -3.81
N PHE A 123 -18.35 -0.57 -3.26
CA PHE A 123 -17.04 -0.34 -2.63
C PHE A 123 -17.16 0.02 -1.13
N GLY A 124 -18.32 -0.23 -0.52
CA GLY A 124 -18.62 0.17 0.86
C GLY A 124 -17.67 -0.44 1.87
N ASP A 125 -17.56 -1.77 1.86
CA ASP A 125 -16.71 -2.52 2.80
C ASP A 125 -15.22 -2.16 2.61
N TYR A 126 -14.79 -2.08 1.36
CA TYR A 126 -13.46 -1.59 1.00
C TYR A 126 -13.18 -0.19 1.58
N THR A 127 -14.12 0.75 1.40
CA THR A 127 -13.96 2.13 1.88
C THR A 127 -13.86 2.19 3.40
N PHE A 128 -14.68 1.42 4.12
CA PHE A 128 -14.66 1.35 5.57
C PHE A 128 -13.32 0.81 6.10
N LEU A 129 -12.86 -0.29 5.51
CA LEU A 129 -11.59 -0.92 5.86
C LEU A 129 -10.40 0.01 5.58
N MET A 130 -10.40 0.67 4.42
CA MET A 130 -9.38 1.67 4.10
C MET A 130 -9.44 2.86 5.06
N LYS A 131 -10.62 3.24 5.55
CA LYS A 131 -10.75 4.29 6.59
C LYS A 131 -10.09 3.90 7.89
N ALA A 132 -10.26 2.66 8.33
CA ALA A 132 -9.60 2.13 9.51
C ALA A 132 -8.08 2.10 9.35
N LEU A 133 -7.59 1.69 8.17
CA LEU A 133 -6.15 1.55 7.91
C LEU A 133 -5.41 2.88 7.64
N TYR A 134 -6.06 3.82 6.95
CA TYR A 134 -5.40 5.02 6.40
C TYR A 134 -5.97 6.36 6.88
N GLY A 135 -7.08 6.38 7.62
CA GLY A 135 -7.62 7.62 8.20
C GLY A 135 -7.99 8.67 7.15
N SER A 136 -7.40 9.87 7.23
CA SER A 136 -7.71 11.00 6.34
C SER A 136 -7.30 10.78 4.88
N ALA A 137 -6.29 9.94 4.60
CA ALA A 137 -5.83 9.67 3.22
C ALA A 137 -6.80 8.82 2.40
N THR A 138 -7.77 8.19 3.06
CA THR A 138 -8.67 7.18 2.49
C THR A 138 -9.40 7.68 1.27
N ASP A 139 -9.90 8.92 1.30
CA ASP A 139 -10.83 9.40 0.30
C ASP A 139 -10.15 9.49 -1.08
N GLU A 140 -8.89 9.96 -1.14
CA GLU A 140 -8.09 10.00 -2.37
C GLU A 140 -7.72 8.59 -2.87
N ILE A 141 -7.32 7.68 -1.98
CA ILE A 141 -6.95 6.31 -2.34
C ILE A 141 -8.16 5.56 -2.91
N VAL A 142 -9.29 5.64 -2.20
CA VAL A 142 -10.55 5.00 -2.62
C VAL A 142 -11.03 5.59 -3.93
N LEU A 143 -10.92 6.90 -4.12
CA LEU A 143 -11.27 7.56 -5.37
C LEU A 143 -10.44 7.00 -6.54
N SER A 144 -9.11 6.99 -6.39
CA SER A 144 -8.19 6.45 -7.40
C SER A 144 -8.51 4.99 -7.74
N ASN A 145 -8.79 4.16 -6.73
CA ASN A 145 -9.12 2.75 -6.95
C ASN A 145 -10.48 2.54 -7.63
N LYS A 146 -11.47 3.38 -7.33
CA LYS A 146 -12.76 3.40 -8.06
C LYS A 146 -12.58 3.81 -9.51
N GLU A 147 -11.74 4.81 -9.79
CA GLU A 147 -11.42 5.23 -11.16
C GLU A 147 -10.68 4.14 -11.93
N ALA A 148 -9.71 3.47 -11.31
CA ALA A 148 -9.00 2.35 -11.90
C ALA A 148 -9.94 1.17 -12.19
N PHE A 149 -10.82 0.82 -11.24
CA PHE A 149 -11.80 -0.25 -11.43
C PHE A 149 -12.78 0.05 -12.58
N LEU A 150 -13.30 1.29 -12.65
CA LEU A 150 -14.19 1.70 -13.73
C LEU A 150 -13.47 1.79 -15.08
N SER A 151 -12.21 2.21 -15.09
CA SER A 151 -11.40 2.30 -16.32
C SER A 151 -11.16 0.93 -16.93
N ASP A 152 -10.87 -0.06 -16.08
CA ASP A 152 -10.63 -1.43 -16.51
C ASP A 152 -11.92 -2.26 -16.62
N TYR A 153 -13.09 -1.66 -16.37
CA TYR A 153 -14.36 -2.37 -16.17
C TYR A 153 -14.71 -3.33 -17.31
N ILE A 154 -14.44 -2.93 -18.56
CA ILE A 154 -14.71 -3.77 -19.73
C ILE A 154 -13.94 -5.10 -19.62
N ALA A 155 -12.63 -5.03 -19.38
CA ALA A 155 -11.78 -6.22 -19.24
C ALA A 155 -12.18 -7.03 -18.01
N ILE A 156 -12.22 -6.40 -16.82
CA ILE A 156 -12.49 -7.12 -15.57
C ILE A 156 -13.93 -7.65 -15.45
N SER A 157 -14.87 -7.23 -16.31
CA SER A 157 -16.23 -7.75 -16.33
C SER A 157 -16.43 -8.83 -17.40
N SER A 158 -15.92 -8.59 -18.62
CA SER A 158 -16.12 -9.51 -19.75
C SER A 158 -15.14 -10.69 -19.76
N GLU A 159 -13.94 -10.51 -19.21
CA GLU A 159 -12.88 -11.54 -19.20
C GLU A 159 -12.88 -12.39 -17.92
N ARG A 160 -13.87 -12.25 -17.02
CA ARG A 160 -13.87 -12.89 -15.69
C ARG A 160 -13.57 -14.40 -15.71
N GLY A 161 -14.07 -15.11 -16.72
CA GLY A 161 -13.86 -16.54 -16.90
C GLY A 161 -12.68 -16.90 -17.82
N CYS A 162 -11.90 -15.93 -18.27
CA CYS A 162 -10.75 -16.15 -19.14
C CYS A 162 -9.51 -16.52 -18.32
N GLY A 163 -8.87 -17.64 -18.67
CA GLY A 163 -7.50 -17.94 -18.26
C GLY A 163 -6.51 -17.04 -19.00
N PHE A 164 -5.26 -17.02 -18.53
CA PHE A 164 -4.20 -16.30 -19.21
C PHE A 164 -3.67 -17.07 -20.42
N ASN A 165 -3.02 -16.38 -21.35
CA ASN A 165 -2.45 -17.02 -22.52
C ASN A 165 -1.02 -17.51 -22.23
N TYR A 166 -0.84 -18.80 -21.95
CA TYR A 166 0.48 -19.37 -21.73
C TYR A 166 1.14 -19.89 -23.01
N PHE A 167 0.43 -20.00 -24.13
CA PHE A 167 0.91 -20.68 -25.34
C PHE A 167 1.76 -19.77 -26.22
N MET A 168 2.96 -20.22 -26.59
CA MET A 168 3.87 -19.57 -27.54
C MET A 168 4.12 -18.08 -27.21
N GLN A 169 4.43 -17.81 -25.95
CA GLN A 169 4.71 -16.47 -25.44
C GLN A 169 6.21 -16.09 -25.54
N GLY A 170 7.11 -17.07 -25.74
CA GLY A 170 8.56 -16.88 -25.99
C GLY A 170 8.97 -16.99 -27.48
N GLU A 171 10.25 -16.68 -27.79
CA GLU A 171 11.02 -16.65 -29.07
C GLU A 171 10.35 -16.23 -30.40
N HIS A 172 9.11 -16.63 -30.68
CA HIS A 172 8.43 -16.39 -31.96
C HIS A 172 7.84 -14.98 -32.12
N VAL A 173 7.89 -14.13 -31.08
CA VAL A 173 7.41 -12.75 -31.10
C VAL A 173 8.54 -11.71 -31.04
N ASN A 174 9.61 -11.96 -30.28
CA ASN A 174 10.78 -11.07 -30.20
C ASN A 174 12.04 -11.85 -29.76
N PRO A 175 13.05 -12.06 -30.63
CA PRO A 175 14.25 -12.87 -30.33
C PRO A 175 15.24 -12.20 -29.35
N ALA A 176 14.80 -11.17 -28.63
CA ALA A 176 15.62 -10.43 -27.67
C ALA A 176 15.25 -10.70 -26.21
N ASN A 177 14.05 -11.21 -25.88
CA ASN A 177 13.58 -11.37 -24.51
C ASN A 177 12.50 -12.47 -24.38
N ASP A 178 12.87 -13.66 -23.90
CA ASP A 178 11.96 -14.81 -23.74
C ASP A 178 10.91 -14.68 -22.62
N ALA A 179 10.99 -13.62 -21.80
CA ALA A 179 10.15 -13.42 -20.61
C ALA A 179 9.12 -12.27 -20.69
N GLU A 180 9.17 -11.40 -21.70
CA GLU A 180 8.38 -10.13 -21.71
C GLU A 180 6.86 -10.33 -21.65
N ASN A 181 6.33 -11.45 -22.17
CA ASN A 181 4.88 -11.71 -22.22
C ASN A 181 4.40 -12.69 -21.14
N LEU A 182 5.29 -13.17 -20.26
CA LEU A 182 4.98 -14.13 -19.19
C LEU A 182 5.24 -13.54 -17.80
N TRP A 183 6.24 -12.68 -17.68
CA TRP A 183 6.63 -11.97 -16.46
C TRP A 183 6.67 -10.46 -16.71
N ASP A 184 6.42 -9.68 -15.66
CA ASP A 184 6.21 -8.23 -15.69
C ASP A 184 5.09 -7.76 -16.64
N THR A 185 4.07 -8.61 -16.81
CA THR A 185 3.01 -8.48 -17.82
C THR A 185 1.59 -8.51 -17.24
N ASP A 186 0.62 -7.97 -17.99
CA ASP A 186 -0.81 -8.06 -17.71
C ASP A 186 -1.48 -9.33 -18.29
N ASN A 187 -0.70 -10.22 -18.90
CA ASN A 187 -1.12 -11.54 -19.35
C ASN A 187 -1.39 -12.50 -18.17
N ILE A 188 -2.48 -12.21 -17.47
CA ILE A 188 -2.99 -12.91 -16.29
C ILE A 188 -4.49 -13.22 -16.49
N SER A 189 -5.05 -14.10 -15.66
CA SER A 189 -6.47 -14.46 -15.78
C SER A 189 -7.37 -13.24 -15.50
N GLY A 190 -8.54 -13.19 -16.14
CA GLY A 190 -9.47 -12.08 -15.91
C GLY A 190 -10.03 -12.06 -14.48
N PHE A 191 -10.10 -13.22 -13.82
CA PHE A 191 -10.33 -13.32 -12.38
C PHE A 191 -9.26 -12.54 -11.58
N GLN A 192 -7.97 -12.77 -11.88
CA GLN A 192 -6.88 -12.10 -11.18
C GLN A 192 -6.97 -10.58 -11.37
N LYS A 193 -7.19 -10.09 -12.60
CA LYS A 193 -7.41 -8.65 -12.87
C LYS A 193 -8.55 -8.07 -12.04
N ARG A 194 -9.70 -8.78 -12.00
CA ARG A 194 -10.90 -8.31 -11.29
C ARG A 194 -10.68 -8.24 -9.78
N VAL A 195 -10.19 -9.31 -9.17
CA VAL A 195 -9.91 -9.35 -7.73
C VAL A 195 -8.89 -8.29 -7.37
N SER A 196 -7.81 -8.14 -8.15
CA SER A 196 -6.83 -7.08 -7.90
C SER A 196 -7.46 -5.70 -7.86
N ARG A 197 -8.41 -5.37 -8.75
CA ARG A 197 -9.11 -4.08 -8.72
C ARG A 197 -10.08 -3.94 -7.54
N LEU A 198 -10.79 -5.00 -7.14
CA LEU A 198 -11.65 -5.00 -5.94
C LEU A 198 -10.87 -4.84 -4.63
N LEU A 199 -9.63 -5.36 -4.59
CA LEU A 199 -8.72 -5.19 -3.46
C LEU A 199 -7.92 -3.88 -3.52
N GLY A 200 -8.09 -3.06 -4.55
CA GLY A 200 -7.33 -1.83 -4.74
C GLY A 200 -5.83 -2.06 -4.94
N ILE A 201 -5.44 -3.17 -5.56
CA ILE A 201 -4.05 -3.42 -5.98
C ILE A 201 -3.77 -2.56 -7.22
N LYS A 202 -2.74 -1.71 -7.12
CA LYS A 202 -2.38 -0.72 -8.15
C LYS A 202 -1.85 -1.41 -9.40
N ASN A 203 -0.89 -2.33 -9.23
CA ASN A 203 -0.27 -3.09 -10.30
C ASN A 203 -0.64 -4.58 -10.16
N TYR A 204 -1.50 -5.08 -11.06
CA TYR A 204 -1.91 -6.48 -11.08
C TYR A 204 -1.01 -7.36 -11.95
N ASN A 205 -0.01 -6.79 -12.63
CA ASN A 205 0.88 -7.56 -13.49
C ASN A 205 1.53 -8.69 -12.69
N ARG A 206 1.70 -9.85 -13.35
CA ARG A 206 2.52 -10.93 -12.81
C ARG A 206 3.95 -10.44 -12.81
N ARG A 207 4.51 -10.15 -11.63
CA ARG A 207 5.85 -9.58 -11.43
C ARG A 207 6.42 -10.11 -10.13
N THR A 208 7.71 -9.91 -9.91
CA THR A 208 8.36 -10.21 -8.63
C THR A 208 7.82 -9.28 -7.54
N LEU A 209 7.25 -9.85 -6.48
CA LEU A 209 6.71 -9.15 -5.33
C LEU A 209 7.70 -9.15 -4.16
N SER A 210 8.51 -10.21 -4.04
CA SER A 210 9.52 -10.36 -2.97
C SER A 210 10.59 -9.27 -2.97
N SER A 211 10.98 -8.80 -4.16
CA SER A 211 11.84 -7.63 -4.36
C SER A 211 11.08 -6.36 -3.94
N SER A 212 11.69 -5.57 -3.06
CA SER A 212 11.04 -4.43 -2.42
C SER A 212 11.82 -3.13 -2.60
N PHE A 213 11.09 -2.02 -2.61
CA PHE A 213 11.68 -0.69 -2.44
C PHE A 213 12.19 -0.45 -1.01
N VAL A 214 11.84 -1.33 -0.07
CA VAL A 214 12.24 -1.28 1.33
C VAL A 214 13.42 -2.21 1.55
N GLU A 215 14.45 -1.69 2.18
CA GLU A 215 15.56 -2.47 2.70
C GLU A 215 15.57 -2.34 4.23
N VAL A 216 15.34 -3.46 4.92
CA VAL A 216 15.66 -3.59 6.35
C VAL A 216 17.03 -4.24 6.42
N TYR A 217 17.94 -3.67 7.20
CA TYR A 217 19.32 -4.15 7.31
C TYR A 217 19.79 -4.09 8.76
N SER A 218 20.67 -5.01 9.12
CA SER A 218 21.34 -5.05 10.42
C SER A 218 22.64 -4.24 10.42
N LEU A 219 23.04 -3.78 11.60
CA LEU A 219 24.35 -3.22 11.88
C LEU A 219 24.72 -3.48 13.34
N ILE A 220 26.01 -3.43 13.65
CA ILE A 220 26.50 -3.50 15.02
C ILE A 220 26.68 -2.07 15.55
N ASN A 221 25.98 -1.73 16.63
CA ASN A 221 26.04 -0.40 17.23
C ASN A 221 27.30 -0.19 18.10
N SER A 222 27.43 0.97 18.73
CA SER A 222 28.57 1.28 19.61
C SER A 222 28.69 0.36 20.82
N ASP A 223 27.58 -0.23 21.24
CA ASP A 223 27.50 -1.14 22.39
C ASP A 223 27.74 -2.60 21.98
N SER A 224 28.16 -2.85 20.73
CA SER A 224 28.37 -4.17 20.14
C SER A 224 27.09 -5.03 20.06
N GLU A 225 25.92 -4.40 20.04
CA GLU A 225 24.64 -5.05 19.85
C GLU A 225 24.25 -5.03 18.36
N THR A 226 23.68 -6.12 17.87
CA THR A 226 23.07 -6.16 16.53
C THR A 226 21.73 -5.43 16.57
N VAL A 227 21.60 -4.36 15.80
CA VAL A 227 20.40 -3.53 15.68
C VAL A 227 19.99 -3.41 14.22
N PHE A 228 18.72 -3.08 14.00
CA PHE A 228 18.10 -3.01 12.67
C PHE A 228 17.76 -1.57 12.33
N ARG A 229 17.90 -1.23 11.05
CA ARG A 229 17.42 0.01 10.45
C ARG A 229 16.73 -0.28 9.15
N TRP A 230 15.89 0.64 8.70
CA TRP A 230 15.18 0.54 7.44
C TRP A 230 15.45 1.77 6.56
N ARG A 231 15.37 1.58 5.24
CA ARG A 231 15.41 2.65 4.25
C ARG A 231 14.54 2.31 3.05
N ILE A 232 14.07 3.35 2.36
CA ILE A 232 13.27 3.23 1.14
C ILE A 232 14.06 3.79 -0.03
N ARG A 233 14.04 3.04 -1.13
CA ARG A 233 14.66 3.35 -2.41
C ARG A 233 13.61 3.66 -3.47
N ASP A 234 13.96 4.47 -4.45
CA ASP A 234 13.10 4.73 -5.61
C ASP A 234 13.35 3.71 -6.76
N GLU A 235 12.70 3.94 -7.90
CA GLU A 235 12.85 3.09 -9.11
C GLU A 235 14.27 3.12 -9.71
N GLU A 236 15.11 4.08 -9.32
CA GLU A 236 16.51 4.24 -9.75
C GLU A 236 17.51 3.76 -8.68
N ASP A 237 17.02 3.10 -7.63
CA ASP A 237 17.81 2.63 -6.46
C ASP A 237 18.42 3.77 -5.61
N ASN A 238 17.91 5.00 -5.72
CA ASN A 238 18.32 6.08 -4.83
C ASN A 238 17.60 5.99 -3.48
N ILE A 239 18.33 6.16 -2.38
CA ILE A 239 17.73 6.25 -1.04
C ILE A 239 16.95 7.57 -0.91
N ILE A 240 15.64 7.47 -0.73
CA ILE A 240 14.74 8.63 -0.61
C ILE A 240 14.27 8.88 0.83
N LEU A 241 14.30 7.86 1.68
CA LEU A 241 13.89 7.95 3.09
C LEU A 241 14.63 6.91 3.93
N SER A 242 14.91 7.21 5.20
CA SER A 242 15.52 6.25 6.11
C SER A 242 15.06 6.48 7.54
N ALA A 243 15.11 5.43 8.35
CA ALA A 243 14.87 5.48 9.79
C ALA A 243 15.82 6.46 10.48
N THR A 244 15.35 7.15 11.51
CA THR A 244 16.18 8.00 12.37
C THR A 244 16.89 7.21 13.45
N GLU A 245 16.21 6.21 14.03
CA GLU A 245 16.67 5.41 15.16
C GLU A 245 17.16 4.01 14.76
N GLU A 246 17.66 3.28 15.75
CA GLU A 246 18.08 1.88 15.68
C GLU A 246 17.09 1.00 16.45
N TYR A 247 16.62 -0.10 15.86
CA TYR A 247 15.63 -0.99 16.48
C TYR A 247 16.26 -2.31 16.93
N LYS A 248 15.80 -2.84 18.06
CA LYS A 248 16.26 -4.13 18.57
C LYS A 248 15.73 -5.32 17.78
N THR A 249 14.65 -5.15 17.02
CA THR A 249 14.01 -6.23 16.27
C THR A 249 13.55 -5.77 14.90
N VAL A 250 13.49 -6.70 13.96
CA VAL A 250 12.95 -6.49 12.61
C VAL A 250 11.49 -6.03 12.65
N SER A 251 10.70 -6.53 13.62
CA SER A 251 9.30 -6.14 13.80
C SER A 251 9.16 -4.66 14.12
N LEU A 252 9.91 -4.16 15.11
CA LEU A 252 9.85 -2.74 15.51
C LEU A 252 10.29 -1.82 14.36
N ALA A 253 11.34 -2.21 13.62
CA ALA A 253 11.75 -1.49 12.42
C ALA A 253 10.64 -1.46 11.35
N SER A 254 9.94 -2.58 11.16
CA SER A 254 8.85 -2.68 10.18
C SER A 254 7.61 -1.88 10.58
N ASP A 255 7.27 -1.85 11.87
CA ASP A 255 6.11 -1.10 12.39
C ASP A 255 6.29 0.41 12.16
N GLU A 256 7.49 0.94 12.44
CA GLU A 256 7.77 2.35 12.22
C GLU A 256 7.91 2.71 10.73
N LEU A 257 8.43 1.80 9.91
CA LEU A 257 8.39 1.92 8.45
C LEU A 257 6.94 2.08 7.97
N TYR A 258 6.02 1.22 8.41
CA TYR A 258 4.61 1.30 8.01
C TYR A 258 3.96 2.60 8.49
N LEU A 259 4.25 3.02 9.71
CA LEU A 259 3.82 4.31 10.22
C LEU A 259 4.34 5.45 9.35
N SER A 260 5.61 5.42 8.96
CA SER A 260 6.24 6.45 8.11
C SER A 260 5.59 6.55 6.74
N VAL A 261 5.33 5.41 6.08
CA VAL A 261 4.60 5.36 4.81
C VAL A 261 3.19 5.91 4.97
N LEU A 262 2.48 5.54 6.05
CA LEU A 262 1.14 6.04 6.37
C LEU A 262 1.13 7.57 6.55
N GLN A 263 2.07 8.12 7.32
CA GLN A 263 2.17 9.56 7.55
C GLN A 263 2.40 10.34 6.25
N ILE A 264 3.26 9.84 5.36
CA ILE A 264 3.51 10.45 4.04
C ILE A 264 2.22 10.43 3.20
N VAL A 265 1.54 9.28 3.13
CA VAL A 265 0.32 9.12 2.32
C VAL A 265 -0.83 9.99 2.82
N GLN A 266 -0.89 10.27 4.14
CA GLN A 266 -1.85 11.20 4.75
C GLN A 266 -1.54 12.68 4.53
N THR A 267 -0.34 13.02 4.07
CA THR A 267 0.00 14.40 3.71
C THR A 267 -0.49 14.71 2.30
N THR A 268 -1.18 15.84 2.14
CA THR A 268 -1.73 16.27 0.84
C THR A 268 -0.77 17.18 0.10
N ILE A 269 -0.81 17.15 -1.24
CA ILE A 269 0.01 18.04 -2.08
C ILE A 269 -0.37 19.51 -1.83
N LYS A 270 -1.66 19.80 -1.61
CA LYS A 270 -2.16 21.14 -1.31
C LYS A 270 -1.54 21.73 -0.03
N GLU A 271 -1.29 20.92 1.00
CA GLU A 271 -0.59 21.38 2.20
C GLU A 271 0.85 21.82 1.89
N ILE A 272 1.56 21.08 1.03
CA ILE A 272 2.92 21.44 0.58
C ILE A 272 2.92 22.73 -0.23
N GLU A 273 2.01 22.86 -1.19
CA GLU A 273 1.88 24.04 -2.04
C GLU A 273 1.56 25.29 -1.22
N ASN A 274 0.57 25.21 -0.33
CA ASN A 274 0.20 26.32 0.56
C ASN A 274 1.37 26.73 1.46
N ALA A 275 2.11 25.77 2.04
CA ALA A 275 3.26 26.07 2.88
C ALA A 275 4.39 26.75 2.10
N TYR A 276 4.61 26.33 0.85
CA TYR A 276 5.61 26.95 -0.03
C TYR A 276 5.22 28.39 -0.39
N GLU A 277 3.96 28.65 -0.72
CA GLU A 277 3.45 29.99 -1.03
C GLU A 277 3.53 30.95 0.16
N GLN A 278 3.31 30.46 1.38
CA GLN A 278 3.45 31.24 2.62
C GLN A 278 4.92 31.49 3.01
N GLY A 279 5.85 30.79 2.36
CA GLY A 279 7.27 30.83 2.66
C GLY A 279 7.63 29.79 3.72
N PHE A 280 8.56 28.90 3.36
CA PHE A 280 9.07 27.87 4.25
C PHE A 280 9.82 28.44 5.46
N VAL A 281 9.49 27.88 6.63
CA VAL A 281 10.11 28.19 7.91
C VAL A 281 10.80 26.93 8.46
N GLU A 282 11.94 27.09 9.14
CA GLU A 282 12.63 26.00 9.84
C GLU A 282 11.69 25.32 10.86
N ASP A 283 11.75 23.99 10.92
CA ASP A 283 10.91 23.13 11.79
C ASP A 283 9.40 23.28 11.58
N GLN A 284 8.98 23.83 10.43
CA GLN A 284 7.57 23.91 10.08
C GLN A 284 6.99 22.53 9.80
N ASN A 285 5.91 22.20 10.49
CA ASN A 285 5.10 21.02 10.20
C ASN A 285 4.15 21.32 9.03
N ILE A 286 4.22 20.49 7.99
CA ILE A 286 3.42 20.56 6.79
C ILE A 286 2.73 19.20 6.62
N GLY A 287 1.45 19.12 6.97
CA GLY A 287 0.78 17.83 7.13
C GLY A 287 1.50 16.99 8.18
N ASN A 288 1.97 15.79 7.83
CA ASN A 288 2.76 14.90 8.68
C ASN A 288 4.24 14.86 8.29
N LEU A 289 4.70 15.88 7.56
CA LEU A 289 6.10 16.12 7.28
C LEU A 289 6.58 17.34 8.07
N GLN A 290 7.87 17.39 8.38
CA GLN A 290 8.52 18.54 9.00
C GLN A 290 9.68 18.99 8.12
N LEU A 291 9.74 20.28 7.83
CA LEU A 291 10.85 20.85 7.06
C LEU A 291 12.06 21.06 7.97
N GLY A 292 13.24 20.59 7.54
CA GLY A 292 14.51 20.82 8.22
C GLY A 292 15.43 21.69 7.38
N ILE A 293 16.05 22.70 7.99
CA ILE A 293 17.09 23.54 7.38
C ILE A 293 18.40 23.29 8.10
N SER A 294 19.45 22.88 7.38
CA SER A 294 20.76 22.65 7.98
C SER A 294 21.41 23.99 8.39
N PRO A 295 22.43 23.98 9.26
CA PRO A 295 23.23 25.18 9.56
C PRO A 295 23.91 25.80 8.33
N THR A 296 24.08 25.00 7.26
CA THR A 296 24.62 25.45 5.97
C THR A 296 23.56 26.03 5.03
N GLY A 297 22.30 26.13 5.47
CA GLY A 297 21.17 26.66 4.71
C GLY A 297 20.58 25.69 3.69
N LYS A 298 20.91 24.39 3.76
CA LYS A 298 20.34 23.37 2.87
C LYS A 298 19.05 22.80 3.44
N TYR A 299 18.12 22.48 2.56
CA TYR A 299 16.80 21.97 2.92
C TYR A 299 16.75 20.45 2.92
N SER A 300 15.95 19.89 3.83
CA SER A 300 15.57 18.47 3.88
C SER A 300 14.18 18.39 4.53
N PHE A 301 13.59 17.20 4.60
CA PHE A 301 12.38 16.99 5.38
C PHE A 301 12.43 15.67 6.15
N SER A 302 11.62 15.62 7.18
CA SER A 302 11.44 14.46 8.04
C SER A 302 9.95 14.09 8.12
N VAL A 303 9.67 12.84 8.47
CA VAL A 303 8.32 12.34 8.73
C VAL A 303 8.09 12.38 10.23
N ILE A 304 6.92 12.87 10.64
CA ILE A 304 6.60 13.05 12.05
C ILE A 304 5.44 12.16 12.52
N ASN A 305 5.54 11.67 13.75
CA ASN A 305 4.44 11.06 14.49
C ASN A 305 3.80 12.10 15.42
N LYS A 306 2.62 12.60 15.04
CA LYS A 306 1.86 13.57 15.86
C LYS A 306 1.28 12.98 17.15
N GLY A 307 1.26 11.66 17.29
CA GLY A 307 0.86 10.99 18.53
C GLY A 307 1.87 11.22 19.66
N GLU A 308 3.12 11.52 19.30
CA GLU A 308 4.22 11.76 20.23
C GLU A 308 4.51 13.27 20.38
N PRO A 309 4.87 13.73 21.60
CA PRO A 309 5.17 15.13 21.84
C PRO A 309 6.42 15.55 21.05
N PRO A 310 6.53 16.81 20.57
CA PRO A 310 7.68 17.27 19.78
C PRO A 310 9.05 17.15 20.47
N THR A 311 9.06 16.95 21.79
CA THR A 311 10.27 16.74 22.60
C THR A 311 10.71 15.28 22.67
N SER A 312 9.88 14.34 22.20
CA SER A 312 10.20 12.91 22.16
C SER A 312 11.14 12.60 21.00
N THR A 313 12.03 11.63 21.20
CA THR A 313 12.81 11.02 20.11
C THR A 313 11.89 10.40 19.06
N ASP A 314 10.74 9.89 19.51
CA ASP A 314 9.76 9.18 18.68
C ASP A 314 8.85 10.13 17.88
N HIS A 315 9.07 11.45 18.00
CA HIS A 315 8.35 12.43 17.19
C HIS A 315 8.83 12.42 15.74
N ILE A 316 10.14 12.29 15.50
CA ILE A 316 10.70 12.20 14.15
C ILE A 316 11.06 10.75 13.86
N ILE A 317 10.21 10.09 13.10
CA ILE A 317 10.30 8.65 12.82
C ILE A 317 11.12 8.34 11.56
N ALA A 318 11.23 9.27 10.62
CA ALA A 318 12.04 9.07 9.43
C ALA A 318 12.58 10.38 8.89
N LYS A 319 13.69 10.31 8.15
CA LYS A 319 14.32 11.49 7.55
C LYS A 319 14.80 11.23 6.14
N GLN A 320 14.68 12.25 5.30
CA GLN A 320 15.41 12.30 4.03
C GLN A 320 16.81 12.89 4.27
N TYR A 321 17.85 12.07 4.07
CA TYR A 321 19.25 12.48 4.21
C TYR A 321 19.84 13.13 2.94
N LYS A 322 19.02 13.31 1.90
CA LYS A 322 19.34 14.12 0.73
C LYS A 322 19.00 15.59 1.00
N TYR A 323 19.97 16.46 0.79
CA TYR A 323 19.85 17.90 1.06
C TYR A 323 19.79 18.70 -0.24
N TYR A 324 18.92 19.70 -0.28
CA TYR A 324 18.69 20.57 -1.43
C TYR A 324 19.16 21.99 -1.17
N ASP A 325 19.52 22.71 -2.22
CA ASP A 325 20.04 24.08 -2.09
C ASP A 325 18.92 25.13 -2.10
N THR A 326 17.74 24.79 -2.62
CA THR A 326 16.61 25.72 -2.73
C THR A 326 15.31 25.19 -2.14
N ALA A 327 14.46 26.11 -1.68
CA ALA A 327 13.11 25.79 -1.21
C ALA A 327 12.23 25.15 -2.30
N PHE A 328 12.47 25.49 -3.57
CA PHE A 328 11.76 24.88 -4.70
C PHE A 328 12.14 23.40 -4.86
N GLU A 329 13.43 23.07 -4.79
CA GLU A 329 13.89 21.68 -4.90
C GLU A 329 13.34 20.77 -3.80
N VAL A 330 13.34 21.23 -2.53
CA VAL A 330 12.77 20.43 -1.44
C VAL A 330 11.25 20.30 -1.56
N LYS A 331 10.54 21.33 -2.04
CA LYS A 331 9.10 21.25 -2.33
C LYS A 331 8.82 20.16 -3.36
N GLU A 332 9.56 20.15 -4.47
CA GLU A 332 9.41 19.10 -5.50
C GLU A 332 9.80 17.72 -4.95
N ALA A 333 10.79 17.63 -4.07
CA ALA A 333 11.14 16.37 -3.41
C ALA A 333 10.04 15.85 -2.46
N MET A 334 9.39 16.74 -1.69
CA MET A 334 8.24 16.39 -0.84
C MET A 334 7.04 15.92 -1.68
N ILE A 335 6.77 16.59 -2.81
CA ILE A 335 5.72 16.15 -3.75
C ILE A 335 6.10 14.81 -4.39
N ALA A 336 7.36 14.63 -4.78
CA ALA A 336 7.84 13.40 -5.39
C ALA A 336 7.71 12.20 -4.45
N ILE A 337 8.06 12.32 -3.17
CA ILE A 337 7.90 11.21 -2.21
C ILE A 337 6.43 10.87 -1.97
N ILE A 338 5.54 11.88 -1.87
CA ILE A 338 4.09 11.65 -1.72
C ILE A 338 3.56 10.91 -2.95
N ASN A 339 3.91 11.35 -4.16
CA ASN A 339 3.50 10.71 -5.40
C ASN A 339 4.09 9.30 -5.54
N PHE A 340 5.34 9.09 -5.13
CA PHE A 340 5.98 7.79 -5.12
C PHE A 340 5.19 6.83 -4.21
N MET A 341 4.92 7.19 -2.95
CA MET A 341 4.15 6.33 -2.04
C MET A 341 2.72 6.09 -2.54
N LYS A 342 2.06 7.11 -3.10
CA LYS A 342 0.68 7.02 -3.58
C LYS A 342 0.55 6.22 -4.88
N PHE A 343 1.48 6.31 -5.82
CA PHE A 343 1.28 5.78 -7.17
C PHE A 343 2.31 4.73 -7.62
N LYS A 344 3.52 4.73 -7.07
CA LYS A 344 4.63 3.87 -7.53
C LYS A 344 5.00 2.78 -6.53
N PHE A 345 5.00 3.08 -5.24
CA PHE A 345 5.27 2.12 -4.18
C PHE A 345 4.18 1.04 -4.18
N THR A 346 4.54 -0.13 -4.70
CA THR A 346 3.63 -1.27 -4.88
C THR A 346 4.36 -2.60 -4.64
N GLU A 347 4.16 -3.14 -3.44
CA GLU A 347 4.64 -4.47 -3.04
C GLU A 347 3.52 -5.52 -3.09
N GLU A 348 2.31 -5.09 -3.41
CA GLU A 348 1.11 -5.92 -3.40
C GLU A 348 0.85 -6.49 -4.78
N GLY A 349 0.36 -7.73 -4.82
CA GLY A 349 0.07 -8.46 -6.03
C GLY A 349 -0.65 -9.75 -5.71
N ILE A 350 -1.01 -10.49 -6.76
CA ILE A 350 -1.65 -11.80 -6.65
C ILE A 350 -1.01 -12.69 -7.70
N PHE A 351 -0.65 -13.91 -7.32
CA PHE A 351 -0.42 -14.98 -8.28
C PHE A 351 -1.56 -15.96 -8.23
N LEU A 352 -2.06 -16.35 -9.40
CA LEU A 352 -2.98 -17.47 -9.54
C LEU A 352 -2.29 -18.59 -10.31
N VAL A 353 -2.31 -19.79 -9.73
CA VAL A 353 -1.84 -21.03 -10.36
C VAL A 353 -3.06 -21.92 -10.58
N GLU A 354 -3.37 -22.17 -11.85
CA GLU A 354 -4.43 -23.10 -12.26
C GLU A 354 -3.88 -24.52 -12.21
N HIS A 355 -4.35 -25.35 -11.28
CA HIS A 355 -3.74 -26.68 -11.11
C HIS A 355 -3.93 -27.58 -12.33
N ILE A 356 -4.96 -27.33 -13.14
CA ILE A 356 -5.17 -28.07 -14.39
C ILE A 356 -3.98 -27.95 -15.36
N LEU A 357 -3.21 -26.85 -15.29
CA LEU A 357 -2.01 -26.66 -16.10
C LEU A 357 -0.86 -27.56 -15.63
N LEU A 358 -0.85 -27.96 -14.36
CA LEU A 358 0.19 -28.79 -13.73
C LEU A 358 -0.09 -30.30 -13.90
N ARG A 359 -1.18 -30.67 -14.57
CA ARG A 359 -1.55 -32.07 -14.72
C ARG A 359 -0.58 -32.78 -15.68
N PRO A 360 0.08 -33.88 -15.27
CA PRO A 360 0.92 -34.66 -16.17
C PRO A 360 0.07 -35.41 -17.20
N PHE A 361 0.61 -35.59 -18.42
CA PHE A 361 -0.07 -36.32 -19.48
C PHE A 361 0.34 -37.80 -19.47
N PRO A 362 -0.58 -38.74 -19.76
CA PRO A 362 -0.37 -40.17 -19.56
C PRO A 362 0.72 -40.81 -20.43
N GLU A 363 1.24 -40.11 -21.44
CA GLU A 363 2.34 -40.57 -22.30
C GLU A 363 3.74 -40.21 -21.72
N GLN A 364 3.79 -39.47 -20.61
CA GLN A 364 5.02 -39.13 -19.89
C GLN A 364 5.43 -40.25 -18.93
N ASP A 365 6.73 -40.30 -18.63
CA ASP A 365 7.38 -41.31 -17.78
C ASP A 365 6.57 -41.55 -16.48
N PRO A 366 6.34 -42.82 -16.06
CA PRO A 366 5.70 -43.15 -14.77
C PRO A 366 6.32 -42.47 -13.53
N MET A 367 7.49 -41.85 -13.67
CA MET A 367 8.21 -41.14 -12.62
C MET A 367 7.86 -39.64 -12.48
N THR A 368 7.04 -39.04 -13.36
CA THR A 368 6.66 -37.62 -13.20
C THR A 368 5.93 -37.42 -11.86
N PRO A 369 6.42 -36.54 -10.96
CA PRO A 369 5.86 -36.40 -9.63
C PRO A 369 4.44 -35.83 -9.72
N PHE A 370 3.50 -36.53 -9.09
CA PHE A 370 2.14 -36.02 -8.92
C PHE A 370 2.11 -35.00 -7.78
N MET A 371 1.23 -34.01 -7.91
CA MET A 371 0.95 -33.08 -6.81
C MET A 371 0.55 -33.89 -5.55
N PRO A 372 1.24 -33.67 -4.41
CA PRO A 372 1.00 -34.45 -3.21
C PRO A 372 -0.43 -34.22 -2.67
N ILE A 373 -1.09 -35.30 -2.25
CA ILE A 373 -2.41 -35.26 -1.60
C ILE A 373 -2.18 -35.41 -0.09
N CYS A 374 -2.51 -34.39 0.70
CA CYS A 374 -2.39 -34.44 2.16
C CYS A 374 -3.61 -35.17 2.76
N THR A 375 -3.49 -36.47 3.03
CA THR A 375 -4.46 -37.22 3.85
C THR A 375 -3.73 -38.29 4.67
N ASP A 376 -3.73 -38.13 5.99
CA ASP A 376 -3.00 -39.00 6.94
C ASP A 376 -3.58 -40.42 7.11
N ASN A 377 -4.70 -40.75 6.48
CA ASN A 377 -5.36 -42.06 6.64
C ASN A 377 -6.10 -42.48 5.37
N CYS A 378 -5.38 -42.92 4.34
CA CYS A 378 -5.98 -43.59 3.19
C CYS A 378 -5.72 -45.10 3.25
N GLU A 379 -6.50 -45.81 4.08
CA GLU A 379 -6.67 -47.27 3.96
C GLU A 379 -7.62 -47.65 2.81
N ASP A 380 -8.33 -46.68 2.23
CA ASP A 380 -9.16 -46.83 1.03
C ASP A 380 -8.59 -46.02 -0.14
N ASP A 381 -8.66 -46.62 -1.32
CA ASP A 381 -8.24 -46.18 -2.66
C ASP A 381 -8.94 -44.87 -3.13
N CYS A 382 -8.77 -43.78 -2.37
CA CYS A 382 -9.26 -42.43 -2.66
C CYS A 382 -8.09 -41.61 -3.24
N GLY A 383 -7.95 -41.31 -4.53
CA GLY A 383 -8.98 -40.95 -5.51
C GLY A 383 -9.29 -39.44 -5.52
N ILE A 384 -8.60 -38.62 -4.72
CA ILE A 384 -8.78 -37.15 -4.73
C ILE A 384 -7.95 -36.56 -5.87
N ASP A 385 -8.61 -36.06 -6.91
CA ASP A 385 -7.95 -35.34 -8.01
C ASP A 385 -7.40 -33.99 -7.49
N PRO A 386 -6.06 -33.78 -7.45
CA PRO A 386 -5.46 -32.54 -6.97
C PRO A 386 -5.42 -31.44 -8.04
N TYR A 387 -5.83 -31.74 -9.29
CA TYR A 387 -5.75 -30.83 -10.43
C TYR A 387 -7.10 -30.23 -10.81
N SER A 388 -8.13 -31.07 -10.94
CA SER A 388 -9.43 -30.60 -11.44
C SER A 388 -10.09 -29.61 -10.47
N TYR A 389 -10.57 -28.49 -11.02
CA TYR A 389 -11.30 -27.45 -10.30
C TYR A 389 -10.59 -26.92 -9.06
N ARG A 390 -9.27 -26.86 -9.08
CA ARG A 390 -8.43 -26.34 -7.99
C ARG A 390 -7.53 -25.24 -8.49
N VAL A 391 -7.36 -24.22 -7.67
CA VAL A 391 -6.41 -23.12 -7.91
C VAL A 391 -5.65 -22.83 -6.63
N SER A 392 -4.39 -22.43 -6.76
CA SER A 392 -3.63 -21.83 -5.66
C SER A 392 -3.52 -20.33 -5.92
N ILE A 393 -3.84 -19.54 -4.90
CA ILE A 393 -3.75 -18.08 -4.93
C ILE A 393 -2.69 -17.68 -3.92
N VAL A 394 -1.62 -17.07 -4.39
CA VAL A 394 -0.46 -16.68 -3.58
C VAL A 394 -0.40 -15.16 -3.49
N LEU A 395 -0.38 -14.63 -2.26
CA LEU A 395 -0.31 -13.20 -1.96
C LEU A 395 0.84 -12.91 -0.98
N PRO A 396 1.56 -11.79 -1.10
CA PRO A 396 2.62 -11.42 -0.16
C PRO A 396 2.03 -11.03 1.21
N GLY A 397 2.33 -11.80 2.25
CA GLY A 397 1.72 -11.62 3.59
C GLY A 397 2.27 -10.44 4.40
N TYR A 398 3.33 -9.78 3.94
CA TYR A 398 4.12 -8.83 4.73
C TYR A 398 3.85 -7.35 4.45
N THR A 399 2.96 -6.99 3.52
CA THR A 399 2.65 -5.56 3.28
C THR A 399 1.75 -5.03 4.40
N TYR A 400 1.69 -3.71 4.60
CA TYR A 400 0.87 -3.11 5.66
C TYR A 400 -0.62 -3.53 5.61
N ARG A 401 -1.22 -3.58 4.41
CA ARG A 401 -2.61 -4.06 4.27
C ARG A 401 -2.69 -5.56 4.35
N PHE A 402 -1.77 -6.26 3.70
CA PHE A 402 -1.81 -7.72 3.60
C PHE A 402 -1.31 -8.41 4.86
N SER A 403 -0.78 -7.68 5.86
CA SER A 403 -0.53 -8.19 7.21
C SER A 403 -1.72 -7.98 8.15
N ASN A 404 -2.65 -7.07 7.81
CA ASN A 404 -3.81 -6.77 8.63
C ASN A 404 -4.86 -7.90 8.55
N PRO A 405 -5.29 -8.49 9.69
CA PRO A 405 -6.23 -9.62 9.70
C PRO A 405 -7.60 -9.30 9.08
N ASP A 406 -8.14 -8.10 9.34
CA ASP A 406 -9.44 -7.68 8.81
C ASP A 406 -9.39 -7.54 7.29
N PHE A 407 -8.28 -7.01 6.77
CA PHE A 407 -8.06 -6.92 5.34
C PHE A 407 -7.93 -8.29 4.68
N ARG A 408 -7.25 -9.24 5.32
CA ARG A 408 -7.19 -10.62 4.81
C ARG A 408 -8.57 -11.27 4.76
N ASN A 409 -9.37 -11.13 5.81
CA ASN A 409 -10.74 -11.66 5.85
C ASN A 409 -11.60 -11.08 4.73
N TYR A 410 -11.52 -9.76 4.51
CA TYR A 410 -12.16 -9.09 3.38
C TYR A 410 -11.66 -9.66 2.04
N ALA A 411 -10.34 -9.75 1.86
CA ALA A 411 -9.75 -10.21 0.60
C ALA A 411 -10.11 -11.66 0.28
N GLU A 412 -10.05 -12.57 1.26
CA GLU A 412 -10.44 -13.96 1.11
C GLU A 412 -11.93 -14.11 0.78
N THR A 413 -12.79 -13.27 1.38
CA THR A 413 -14.23 -13.25 1.05
C THR A 413 -14.44 -12.87 -0.41
N ILE A 414 -13.81 -11.77 -0.86
CA ILE A 414 -13.88 -11.33 -2.26
C ILE A 414 -13.35 -12.40 -3.22
N ILE A 415 -12.22 -13.03 -2.90
CA ILE A 415 -11.66 -14.12 -3.70
C ILE A 415 -12.67 -15.26 -3.87
N ARG A 416 -13.35 -15.67 -2.78
CA ARG A 416 -14.32 -16.78 -2.80
C ARG A 416 -15.61 -16.40 -3.52
N GLU A 417 -16.05 -15.14 -3.40
CA GLU A 417 -17.26 -14.64 -4.07
C GLU A 417 -17.06 -14.49 -5.58
N GLU A 418 -15.85 -14.14 -6.02
CA GLU A 418 -15.52 -13.93 -7.43
C GLU A 418 -15.11 -15.21 -8.16
N LEU A 419 -14.72 -16.26 -7.44
CA LEU A 419 -14.46 -17.56 -8.04
C LEU A 419 -15.76 -18.29 -8.40
N PRO A 420 -15.80 -19.03 -9.53
CA PRO A 420 -16.89 -19.95 -9.79
C PRO A 420 -17.05 -20.96 -8.64
N ALA A 421 -18.28 -21.17 -8.19
CA ALA A 421 -18.59 -21.99 -7.00
C ALA A 421 -18.07 -23.45 -7.02
N HIS A 422 -17.71 -23.97 -8.19
CA HIS A 422 -17.17 -25.32 -8.35
C HIS A 422 -15.63 -25.37 -8.29
N ILE A 423 -14.95 -24.21 -8.31
CA ILE A 423 -13.49 -24.10 -8.20
C ILE A 423 -13.13 -23.89 -6.72
N LEU A 424 -12.23 -24.72 -6.21
CA LEU A 424 -11.73 -24.65 -4.85
C LEU A 424 -10.38 -23.89 -4.80
N PRO A 425 -10.33 -22.71 -4.15
CA PRO A 425 -9.08 -22.01 -3.92
C PRO A 425 -8.33 -22.52 -2.68
N LYS A 426 -7.01 -22.73 -2.82
CA LYS A 426 -6.04 -22.68 -1.73
C LYS A 426 -5.47 -21.25 -1.68
N ILE A 427 -5.76 -20.50 -0.62
CA ILE A 427 -5.28 -19.12 -0.46
C ILE A 427 -4.08 -19.14 0.47
N CYS A 428 -2.94 -18.62 0.00
CA CYS A 428 -1.69 -18.58 0.73
C CYS A 428 -1.21 -17.13 0.87
N TRP A 429 -1.06 -16.65 2.11
CA TRP A 429 -0.43 -15.38 2.45
C TRP A 429 1.01 -15.67 2.87
N VAL A 430 1.99 -15.43 2.00
CA VAL A 430 3.32 -16.05 2.14
C VAL A 430 4.44 -15.02 2.13
N GLY A 431 5.62 -15.47 2.52
CA GLY A 431 6.87 -14.79 2.29
C GLY A 431 7.15 -13.58 3.16
N TYR A 432 8.35 -13.07 2.92
CA TYR A 432 8.85 -11.82 3.46
C TYR A 432 9.47 -11.00 2.32
N ARG A 433 9.86 -9.76 2.60
CA ARG A 433 10.78 -9.07 1.69
C ARG A 433 12.10 -9.82 1.64
N GLU A 434 12.73 -9.85 0.47
CA GLU A 434 14.09 -10.37 0.32
C GLU A 434 15.04 -9.72 1.35
N GLY A 435 15.90 -10.51 2.01
CA GLY A 435 16.78 -10.03 3.10
C GLY A 435 16.18 -10.08 4.51
N THR A 436 14.85 -10.17 4.66
CA THR A 436 14.20 -10.13 5.99
C THR A 436 14.48 -11.39 6.80
N LEU A 437 14.51 -12.56 6.15
CA LEU A 437 14.78 -13.83 6.84
C LEU A 437 16.20 -13.87 7.37
N GLU A 438 17.17 -13.37 6.61
CA GLU A 438 18.56 -13.22 7.02
C GLU A 438 18.66 -12.34 8.27
N ASN A 439 17.98 -11.18 8.26
CA ASN A 439 17.92 -10.31 9.44
C ASN A 439 17.30 -11.00 10.67
N MET A 440 16.23 -11.79 10.48
CA MET A 440 15.62 -12.54 11.58
C MET A 440 16.54 -13.65 12.11
N LYS A 441 17.29 -14.33 11.23
CA LYS A 441 18.32 -15.31 11.60
C LYS A 441 19.42 -14.65 12.43
N GLU A 442 19.91 -13.49 12.00
CA GLU A 442 20.89 -12.69 12.74
C GLU A 442 20.35 -12.22 14.10
N GLN A 443 19.09 -11.77 14.16
CA GLN A 443 18.42 -11.40 15.42
C GLN A 443 18.41 -12.57 16.42
N GLN A 444 18.03 -13.76 15.96
CA GLN A 444 17.95 -14.93 16.84
C GLN A 444 19.33 -15.38 17.32
N LEU A 445 20.35 -15.32 16.45
CA LEU A 445 21.73 -15.62 16.82
C LEU A 445 22.24 -14.64 17.88
N GLN A 446 21.95 -13.34 17.72
CA GLN A 446 22.29 -12.33 18.71
C GLN A 446 21.62 -12.60 20.06
N GLN A 447 20.36 -13.04 20.09
CA GLN A 447 19.68 -13.37 21.35
C GLN A 447 20.37 -14.50 22.12
N PHE A 448 20.91 -15.52 21.43
CA PHE A 448 21.71 -16.56 22.09
C PHE A 448 23.00 -16.00 22.68
N GLU A 449 23.65 -15.09 21.96
CA GLU A 449 24.87 -14.40 22.42
C GLU A 449 24.62 -13.48 23.63
N ASP A 450 23.51 -12.76 23.63
CA ASP A 450 23.10 -11.91 24.75
C ASP A 450 22.78 -12.76 26.00
N GLN A 451 22.09 -13.89 25.81
CA GLN A 451 21.85 -14.86 26.88
C GLN A 451 23.16 -15.40 27.45
N ARG A 452 24.16 -15.68 26.59
CA ARG A 452 25.50 -16.11 26.99
C ARG A 452 26.20 -15.04 27.82
N ALA A 453 26.24 -13.81 27.32
CA ALA A 453 26.88 -12.69 27.99
C ALA A 453 26.23 -12.38 29.36
N ALA A 454 24.90 -12.36 29.41
CA ALA A 454 24.14 -12.12 30.65
C ALA A 454 24.41 -13.20 31.70
N GLY A 455 24.35 -14.48 31.31
CA GLY A 455 24.60 -15.61 32.21
C GLY A 455 26.06 -15.67 32.70
N ILE A 456 27.02 -15.36 31.83
CA ILE A 456 28.44 -15.22 32.23
C ILE A 456 28.62 -14.09 33.24
N THR A 457 28.01 -12.93 32.99
CA THR A 457 28.13 -11.76 33.87
C THR A 457 27.54 -12.05 35.26
N ASP A 458 26.39 -12.73 35.31
CA ASP A 458 25.78 -13.15 36.58
C ASP A 458 26.69 -14.11 37.36
N LEU A 459 27.24 -15.13 36.69
CA LEU A 459 28.20 -16.07 37.30
C LEU A 459 29.48 -15.37 37.78
N ASP A 460 30.01 -14.41 37.00
CA ASP A 460 31.20 -13.64 37.37
C ASP A 460 30.93 -12.74 38.60
N ASN A 461 29.74 -12.15 38.71
CA ASN A 461 29.32 -11.43 39.90
C ASN A 461 29.20 -12.35 41.12
N GLN A 462 28.61 -13.55 40.96
CA GLN A 462 28.55 -14.55 42.04
C GLN A 462 29.95 -15.00 42.49
N ILE A 463 30.88 -15.19 41.55
CA ILE A 463 32.29 -15.52 41.86
C ILE A 463 32.91 -14.39 42.69
N MET A 464 32.70 -13.13 42.30
CA MET A 464 33.20 -11.96 43.01
C MET A 464 32.61 -11.85 44.43
N ASP A 465 31.33 -12.15 44.62
CA ASP A 465 30.68 -12.19 45.93
C ASP A 465 31.26 -13.29 46.83
N VAL A 466 31.50 -14.48 46.28
CA VAL A 466 32.15 -15.59 47.00
C VAL A 466 33.57 -15.20 47.40
N GLN A 467 34.33 -14.54 46.51
CA GLN A 467 35.68 -14.04 46.81
C GLN A 467 35.68 -13.05 47.98
N ASN A 468 34.70 -12.14 48.04
CA ASN A 468 34.57 -11.11 49.07
C ASN A 468 33.90 -11.59 50.38
N SER A 469 33.38 -12.82 50.42
CA SER A 469 32.72 -13.39 51.61
C SER A 469 33.69 -13.68 52.77
N SER A 470 33.16 -13.90 53.98
CA SER A 470 33.94 -14.26 55.18
C SER A 470 34.20 -15.77 55.34
N LEU A 471 33.94 -16.57 54.29
CA LEU A 471 34.11 -18.03 54.30
C LEU A 471 35.59 -18.47 54.40
N PRO A 472 35.89 -19.69 54.90
CA PRO A 472 37.23 -20.29 54.85
C PRO A 472 37.72 -20.45 53.40
N GLN A 473 39.02 -20.28 53.16
CA GLN A 473 39.60 -20.32 51.80
C GLN A 473 39.29 -21.60 51.02
N ALA A 474 39.36 -22.77 51.68
CA ALA A 474 39.06 -24.04 51.04
C ALA A 474 37.60 -24.17 50.56
N GLU A 475 36.67 -23.49 51.24
CA GLU A 475 35.26 -23.48 50.87
C GLU A 475 34.99 -22.48 49.72
N LYS A 476 35.69 -21.34 49.71
CA LYS A 476 35.69 -20.40 48.58
C LYS A 476 36.21 -21.05 47.31
N ASP A 477 37.36 -21.73 47.38
CA ASP A 477 37.97 -22.37 46.21
C ASP A 477 37.04 -23.45 45.61
N ALA A 478 36.33 -24.20 46.46
CA ALA A 478 35.35 -25.19 46.02
C ALA A 478 34.11 -24.57 45.35
N LEU A 479 33.59 -23.46 45.91
CA LEU A 479 32.44 -22.73 45.35
C LEU A 479 32.79 -22.05 44.02
N ILE A 480 33.96 -21.41 43.94
CA ILE A 480 34.44 -20.77 42.69
C ILE A 480 34.64 -21.83 41.61
N ALA A 481 35.26 -22.98 41.93
CA ALA A 481 35.41 -24.06 40.96
C ALA A 481 34.07 -24.61 40.45
N ALA A 482 33.04 -24.65 41.30
CA ALA A 482 31.69 -25.03 40.89
C ALA A 482 31.04 -23.98 39.97
N LEU A 483 31.20 -22.68 40.26
CA LEU A 483 30.69 -21.58 39.43
C LEU A 483 31.43 -21.49 38.08
N GLU A 484 32.75 -21.71 38.06
CA GLU A 484 33.53 -21.80 36.82
C GLU A 484 33.09 -23.01 35.97
N ALA A 485 32.79 -24.15 36.60
CA ALA A 485 32.23 -25.31 35.90
C ALA A 485 30.84 -25.00 35.33
N GLN A 486 30.00 -24.24 36.05
CA GLN A 486 28.71 -23.77 35.53
C GLN A 486 28.88 -22.84 34.33
N LYS A 487 29.89 -21.96 34.34
CA LYS A 487 30.22 -21.07 33.21
C LYS A 487 30.58 -21.85 31.95
N VAL A 488 31.39 -22.91 32.09
CA VAL A 488 31.74 -23.81 30.97
C VAL A 488 30.50 -24.56 30.47
N ALA A 489 29.66 -25.07 31.37
CA ALA A 489 28.44 -25.77 31.02
C ALA A 489 27.43 -24.87 30.30
N LEU A 490 27.30 -23.60 30.71
CA LEU A 490 26.46 -22.61 30.06
C LEU A 490 26.91 -22.34 28.61
N ASN A 491 28.21 -22.12 28.40
CA ASN A 491 28.77 -21.92 27.06
C ASN A 491 28.46 -23.11 26.14
N GLN A 492 28.72 -24.33 26.60
CA GLN A 492 28.42 -25.54 25.83
C GLN A 492 26.92 -25.70 25.55
N SER A 493 26.06 -25.35 26.50
CA SER A 493 24.61 -25.41 26.31
C SER A 493 24.16 -24.45 25.20
N ILE A 494 24.70 -23.23 25.17
CA ILE A 494 24.34 -22.22 24.17
C ILE A 494 24.93 -22.57 22.80
N ASP A 495 26.18 -23.06 22.75
CA ASP A 495 26.78 -23.52 21.50
C ASP A 495 25.96 -24.65 20.85
N ASN A 496 25.42 -25.57 21.68
CA ASN A 496 24.51 -26.61 21.20
C ASN A 496 23.17 -26.01 20.72
N GLN A 497 22.60 -25.05 21.43
CA GLN A 497 21.36 -24.37 20.99
C GLN A 497 21.54 -23.64 19.65
N ILE A 498 22.69 -22.98 19.46
CA ILE A 498 23.04 -22.33 18.19
C ILE A 498 23.18 -23.37 17.08
N ALA A 499 23.88 -24.49 17.35
CA ALA A 499 24.02 -25.56 16.36
C ALA A 499 22.66 -26.17 15.98
N ASP A 500 21.81 -26.48 16.97
CA ASP A 500 20.46 -27.00 16.76
C ASP A 500 19.59 -26.01 15.98
N PHE A 501 19.69 -24.71 16.30
CA PHE A 501 18.99 -23.66 15.56
C PHE A 501 19.44 -23.59 14.11
N LEU A 502 20.76 -23.52 13.86
CA LEU A 502 21.32 -23.45 12.52
C LEU A 502 20.92 -24.68 11.69
N ASP A 503 20.93 -25.88 12.29
CA ASP A 503 20.48 -27.12 11.64
C ASP A 503 18.98 -27.06 11.30
N SER A 504 18.15 -26.49 12.17
CA SER A 504 16.69 -26.35 11.95
C SER A 504 16.29 -25.39 10.82
N ILE A 505 17.21 -24.51 10.39
CA ILE A 505 16.94 -23.47 9.39
C ILE A 505 17.72 -23.62 8.09
N VAL A 506 18.53 -24.68 7.93
CA VAL A 506 19.39 -24.88 6.75
C VAL A 506 18.59 -24.80 5.45
N ASP A 507 17.35 -25.30 5.46
CA ASP A 507 16.45 -25.34 4.30
C ASP A 507 15.33 -24.27 4.34
N GLN A 508 15.33 -23.38 5.34
CA GLN A 508 14.34 -22.31 5.45
C GLN A 508 14.76 -21.10 4.60
N ASN A 509 14.21 -21.08 3.38
CA ASN A 509 14.30 -19.99 2.43
C ASN A 509 13.01 -19.17 2.40
N ASN A 510 13.06 -18.03 1.72
CA ASN A 510 11.88 -17.21 1.49
C ASN A 510 10.96 -17.93 0.49
N ASP A 511 9.88 -18.52 1.01
CA ASP A 511 8.95 -19.33 0.22
C ASP A 511 8.30 -18.57 -0.95
N LEU A 512 8.13 -17.25 -0.83
CA LEU A 512 7.70 -16.40 -1.94
C LEU A 512 8.77 -16.27 -3.03
N VAL A 513 10.04 -16.08 -2.67
CA VAL A 513 11.16 -15.99 -3.63
C VAL A 513 11.31 -17.32 -4.38
N ASP A 514 11.30 -18.43 -3.65
CA ASP A 514 11.40 -19.77 -4.21
C ASP A 514 10.24 -20.04 -5.17
N PHE A 515 9.00 -19.70 -4.77
CA PHE A 515 7.81 -19.84 -5.61
C PHE A 515 7.86 -18.95 -6.86
N GLU A 516 8.26 -17.68 -6.74
CA GLU A 516 8.33 -16.75 -7.87
C GLU A 516 9.33 -17.22 -8.92
N ASN A 517 10.52 -17.66 -8.48
CA ASN A 517 11.54 -18.20 -9.38
C ASN A 517 11.05 -19.49 -10.06
N ALA A 518 10.57 -20.47 -9.28
CA ALA A 518 10.09 -21.73 -9.83
C ALA A 518 8.87 -21.55 -10.76
N TYR A 519 7.96 -20.61 -10.44
CA TYR A 519 6.81 -20.34 -11.30
C TYR A 519 7.21 -19.64 -12.59
N LYS A 520 8.15 -18.69 -12.52
CA LYS A 520 8.68 -18.02 -13.71
C LYS A 520 9.36 -19.01 -14.64
N ASP A 521 10.24 -19.86 -14.10
CA ASP A 521 10.98 -20.86 -14.87
C ASP A 521 10.04 -21.90 -15.48
N TYR A 522 9.05 -22.38 -14.71
CA TYR A 522 7.99 -23.25 -15.22
C TYR A 522 7.22 -22.60 -16.38
N LEU A 523 6.81 -21.33 -16.28
CA LEU A 523 6.04 -20.66 -17.34
C LEU A 523 6.88 -20.53 -18.62
N VAL A 524 8.15 -20.15 -18.50
CA VAL A 524 9.07 -20.03 -19.63
C VAL A 524 9.28 -21.38 -20.30
N ALA A 525 9.50 -22.45 -19.52
CA ALA A 525 9.66 -23.79 -20.06
C ALA A 525 8.36 -24.33 -20.69
N LYS A 526 7.21 -24.11 -20.03
CA LYS A 526 5.90 -24.60 -20.46
C LYS A 526 5.40 -23.94 -21.76
N THR A 527 5.78 -22.70 -22.04
CA THR A 527 5.13 -21.89 -23.08
C THR A 527 5.20 -22.49 -24.49
N CYS A 528 6.29 -23.19 -24.80
CA CYS A 528 6.52 -23.81 -26.10
C CYS A 528 6.13 -25.30 -26.14
N LEU A 529 5.64 -25.87 -25.03
CA LEU A 529 5.50 -27.31 -24.85
C LEU A 529 4.10 -27.87 -25.15
N GLU A 530 3.19 -27.12 -25.78
CA GLU A 530 1.80 -27.57 -26.05
C GLU A 530 1.18 -28.32 -24.84
N ASN A 531 1.02 -29.64 -24.94
CA ASN A 531 0.48 -30.51 -23.88
C ASN A 531 1.57 -31.11 -22.98
N GLU A 532 2.84 -31.11 -23.37
CA GLU A 532 3.93 -31.67 -22.56
C GLU A 532 4.24 -30.80 -21.34
N GLN A 533 4.84 -31.43 -20.32
CA GLN A 533 5.21 -30.80 -19.06
C GLN A 533 6.73 -30.65 -19.03
N PRO A 534 7.25 -29.48 -18.65
CA PRO A 534 8.68 -29.26 -18.47
C PRO A 534 9.21 -29.96 -17.21
N GLU A 535 10.52 -30.16 -17.10
CA GLU A 535 11.15 -30.73 -15.88
C GLU A 535 11.03 -29.75 -14.69
N GLU A 536 10.97 -28.45 -14.96
CA GLU A 536 10.77 -27.35 -14.01
C GLU A 536 9.46 -27.46 -13.21
N ILE A 537 8.52 -28.33 -13.63
CA ILE A 537 7.31 -28.61 -12.85
C ILE A 537 7.63 -29.19 -11.47
N GLU A 538 8.72 -29.97 -11.32
CA GLU A 538 9.09 -30.58 -10.04
C GLU A 538 9.45 -29.52 -9.00
N GLU A 539 10.23 -28.52 -9.41
CA GLU A 539 10.62 -27.39 -8.56
C GLU A 539 9.40 -26.54 -8.18
N LEU A 540 8.50 -26.27 -9.13
CA LEU A 540 7.26 -25.54 -8.85
C LEU A 540 6.37 -26.30 -7.86
N LEU A 541 6.18 -27.61 -8.03
CA LEU A 541 5.39 -28.43 -7.11
C LEU A 541 6.01 -28.46 -5.71
N SER A 542 7.34 -28.55 -5.62
CA SER A 542 8.09 -28.46 -4.36
C SER A 542 7.89 -27.11 -3.68
N ALA A 543 8.04 -26.00 -4.42
CA ALA A 543 7.81 -24.65 -3.92
C ALA A 543 6.37 -24.47 -3.44
N MET A 544 5.38 -24.90 -4.23
CA MET A 544 3.95 -24.84 -3.86
C MET A 544 3.60 -25.66 -2.62
N ALA A 545 4.27 -26.81 -2.40
CA ALA A 545 4.09 -27.64 -1.22
C ALA A 545 4.71 -27.01 0.04
N LYS A 546 5.79 -26.22 -0.12
CA LYS A 546 6.48 -25.52 0.97
C LYS A 546 5.85 -24.16 1.35
N LEU A 547 4.95 -23.62 0.52
CA LEU A 547 4.25 -22.37 0.80
C LEU A 547 3.60 -22.41 2.19
N ASN A 548 4.06 -21.52 3.07
CA ASN A 548 3.57 -21.42 4.44
C ASN A 548 2.72 -20.16 4.59
N THR A 549 1.41 -20.35 4.79
CA THR A 549 0.53 -19.21 5.03
C THR A 549 0.86 -18.61 6.39
N ILE A 550 1.46 -17.43 6.38
CA ILE A 550 1.63 -16.57 7.54
C ILE A 550 0.23 -16.24 8.03
N TYR A 551 -0.21 -16.78 9.16
CA TYR A 551 -1.40 -16.29 9.85
C TYR A 551 -0.97 -15.35 11.00
N PRO A 552 -1.77 -14.32 11.32
CA PRO A 552 -1.50 -13.51 12.50
C PRO A 552 -1.48 -14.42 13.74
N VAL A 553 -0.48 -14.25 14.60
CA VAL A 553 -0.44 -14.95 15.89
C VAL A 553 -1.63 -14.51 16.73
N GLY A 554 -2.54 -15.44 17.00
CA GLY A 554 -3.73 -15.20 17.82
C GLY A 554 -3.69 -16.00 19.12
N ARG A 555 -4.35 -15.49 20.17
CA ARG A 555 -4.57 -16.25 21.40
C ARG A 555 -5.84 -17.09 21.27
N LEU A 556 -5.71 -18.39 21.48
CA LEU A 556 -6.85 -19.31 21.61
C LEU A 556 -7.56 -19.01 22.94
N LEU A 557 -8.85 -18.71 22.86
CA LEU A 557 -9.69 -18.43 24.03
C LEU A 557 -10.91 -19.34 24.01
N ASP A 558 -11.31 -19.81 25.19
CA ASP A 558 -12.57 -20.53 25.39
C ASP A 558 -13.74 -19.52 25.36
N CYS A 559 -14.88 -19.93 24.82
CA CYS A 559 -16.09 -19.09 24.66
C CYS A 559 -16.68 -18.56 25.98
N ASN A 560 -16.13 -19.00 27.12
CA ASN A 560 -16.60 -18.66 28.46
C ASN A 560 -15.85 -17.49 29.11
N ASP A 561 -14.83 -16.93 28.44
CA ASP A 561 -14.00 -15.86 29.01
C ASP A 561 -14.43 -14.47 28.48
N GLU A 562 -15.24 -13.77 29.29
CA GLU A 562 -15.84 -12.45 28.99
C GLU A 562 -14.95 -11.25 29.36
N SER A 563 -13.63 -11.42 29.54
CA SER A 563 -12.75 -10.28 29.82
C SER A 563 -12.50 -9.44 28.54
N ASP A 564 -12.74 -8.14 28.65
CA ASP A 564 -12.81 -7.17 27.55
C ASP A 564 -11.43 -6.83 26.96
N GLU A 565 -11.15 -7.35 25.76
CA GLU A 565 -10.29 -6.80 24.69
C GLU A 565 -10.38 -7.76 23.49
N LEU A 566 -10.98 -7.32 22.38
CA LEU A 566 -11.40 -8.17 21.25
C LEU A 566 -10.33 -8.38 20.17
N GLU A 567 -9.19 -7.72 20.27
CA GLU A 567 -8.16 -7.70 19.22
C GLU A 567 -7.26 -8.96 19.30
N GLY A 568 -7.10 -9.69 18.19
CA GLY A 568 -6.19 -10.85 18.10
C GLY A 568 -6.69 -12.19 18.64
N ARG A 569 -8.01 -12.41 18.82
CA ARG A 569 -8.56 -13.70 19.27
C ARG A 569 -8.82 -14.67 18.12
N ILE A 570 -8.49 -15.95 18.32
CA ILE A 570 -8.95 -17.06 17.48
C ILE A 570 -10.00 -17.84 18.29
N ILE A 571 -11.26 -17.83 17.83
CA ILE A 571 -12.38 -18.52 18.50
C ILE A 571 -12.57 -19.89 17.85
N LEU A 572 -12.32 -20.95 18.62
CA LEU A 572 -12.53 -22.33 18.17
C LEU A 572 -13.99 -22.54 17.72
N GLY A 573 -14.18 -22.89 16.45
CA GLY A 573 -15.50 -23.18 15.86
C GLY A 573 -16.27 -21.98 15.31
N GLN A 574 -15.75 -20.75 15.44
CA GLN A 574 -16.29 -19.56 14.76
C GLN A 574 -15.29 -18.90 13.81
N THR A 575 -13.99 -19.06 14.07
CA THR A 575 -12.92 -18.64 13.16
C THR A 575 -12.61 -19.77 12.18
N ASN A 576 -12.62 -19.48 10.88
CA ASN A 576 -12.16 -20.42 9.85
C ASN A 576 -10.64 -20.56 9.96
N ILE A 577 -10.19 -21.51 10.78
CA ILE A 577 -8.80 -21.97 10.73
C ILE A 577 -8.71 -22.81 9.46
N GLY A 578 -7.90 -22.37 8.49
CA GLY A 578 -7.59 -23.17 7.30
C GLY A 578 -7.17 -24.57 7.74
N THR A 579 -7.54 -25.59 6.96
CA THR A 579 -7.16 -26.97 7.26
C THR A 579 -5.64 -27.07 7.41
N LEU A 580 -5.20 -27.47 8.61
CA LEU A 580 -3.81 -27.78 8.96
C LEU A 580 -3.20 -28.78 7.98
#